data_AF-A0A846PCX5-F1
#
_entry.id   AF-A0A846PCX5-F1
#
_cell.length_a   1.000
_cell.length_b   1.000
_cell.length_c   1.000
_cell.angle_alpha   90.00
_cell.angle_beta   90.00
_cell.angle_gamma   90.00
#
_symmetry.space_group_name_H-M   'P 1'
#
loop_
_entity.id
_entity.type
_entity.pdbx_description
1 polymer ?
#
loop_
_entity_poly.entity_id
_entity_poly.type
_entity_poly.pdbx_seq_one_letter_code
_entity_poly.pdbx_strand_id
1 'polypeptide(L)'
;MSWWIWFPTGFKDMVNQWANLGGITENWGPSDDSYIYQTTWRFMVTSSGSIIILHRELDTSSHGHSSGQYVQNYYEEWVHLQLYARFSTNGTGIYRAWFNNNLFIEETNLTNDPAAVLQPGETKVNGDAPTMEVQLYTETDNNEIWFYVDDIVAATEKVQETYEVHDE
;
A
#
# COMPACT_ATOMS: atom_id res chain seq x y z
N MET A 1 -2.45 9.10 1.23
CA MET A 1 -1.22 8.81 1.98
C MET A 1 -0.04 8.95 1.04
N SER A 2 1.01 9.66 1.45
CA SER A 2 2.28 9.86 0.76
C SER A 2 3.41 9.48 1.70
N TRP A 3 4.49 8.89 1.19
CA TRP A 3 5.71 8.66 1.95
C TRP A 3 6.89 8.43 1.01
N TRP A 4 8.09 8.69 1.51
CA TRP A 4 9.34 8.37 0.84
C TRP A 4 9.94 7.10 1.45
N ILE A 5 10.54 6.27 0.60
CA ILE A 5 11.27 5.07 1.01
C ILE A 5 12.63 5.02 0.32
N TRP A 6 13.68 4.75 1.09
CA TRP A 6 15.01 4.54 0.55
C TRP A 6 15.29 3.04 0.41
N PHE A 7 15.67 2.61 -0.79
CA PHE A 7 15.98 1.20 -1.04
C PHE A 7 17.47 0.89 -0.88
N PRO A 8 17.87 0.07 0.10
CA PRO A 8 19.26 -0.40 0.21
C PRO A 8 19.66 -1.31 -0.95
N THR A 9 20.95 -1.28 -1.30
CA THR A 9 21.56 -2.28 -2.19
C THR A 9 21.30 -3.68 -1.67
N GLY A 10 20.79 -4.57 -2.53
CA GLY A 10 20.52 -5.97 -2.19
C GLY A 10 19.15 -6.25 -1.57
N PHE A 11 18.24 -5.25 -1.51
CA PHE A 11 16.89 -5.44 -0.96
C PHE A 11 16.15 -6.66 -1.55
N LYS A 12 16.22 -6.89 -2.86
CA LYS A 12 15.55 -8.03 -3.51
C LYS A 12 16.04 -9.39 -3.00
N ASP A 13 17.31 -9.48 -2.58
CA ASP A 13 17.94 -10.73 -2.17
C ASP A 13 17.46 -11.19 -0.78
N MET A 14 16.63 -10.37 -0.12
CA MET A 14 15.92 -10.66 1.12
C MET A 14 14.44 -10.97 0.93
N VAL A 15 13.92 -10.79 -0.28
CA VAL A 15 12.50 -11.00 -0.52
C VAL A 15 12.31 -12.42 -1.04
N ASN A 16 12.16 -13.36 -0.11
CA ASN A 16 11.91 -14.76 -0.47
C ASN A 16 10.54 -14.96 -1.14
N GLN A 17 9.57 -14.08 -0.86
CA GLN A 17 8.25 -14.10 -1.49
C GLN A 17 7.74 -12.69 -1.83
N TRP A 18 7.51 -11.86 -0.82
CA TRP A 18 7.01 -10.50 -0.96
C TRP A 18 7.41 -9.64 0.23
N ALA A 19 7.55 -8.34 0.00
CA ALA A 19 7.75 -7.33 1.04
C ALA A 19 6.68 -6.25 0.90
N ASN A 20 5.96 -5.95 1.98
CA ASN A 20 5.07 -4.79 2.04
C ASN A 20 5.93 -3.51 2.16
N LEU A 21 5.52 -2.44 1.49
CA LEU A 21 6.16 -1.11 1.54
C LEU A 21 5.24 -0.04 2.15
N GLY A 22 4.03 -0.44 2.56
CA GLY A 22 3.00 0.44 3.09
C GLY A 22 1.75 0.49 2.21
N GLY A 23 0.66 0.95 2.81
CA GLY A 23 -0.64 0.94 2.16
C GLY A 23 -1.78 1.50 2.99
N ILE A 24 -2.98 1.32 2.43
CA ILE A 24 -4.25 1.63 3.05
C ILE A 24 -5.03 0.33 3.21
N THR A 25 -5.49 0.04 4.42
CA THR A 25 -6.30 -1.13 4.73
C THR A 25 -7.50 -0.74 5.57
N GLU A 26 -8.67 -1.27 5.22
CA GLU A 26 -9.86 -1.22 6.06
C GLU A 26 -10.23 -2.67 6.44
N ASN A 27 -10.48 -2.91 7.73
CA ASN A 27 -10.87 -4.21 8.25
C ASN A 27 -12.27 -4.12 8.87
N TRP A 28 -13.04 -5.19 8.81
CA TRP A 28 -14.36 -5.28 9.44
C TRP A 28 -14.60 -6.69 10.02
N GLY A 29 -15.81 -6.96 10.48
CA GLY A 29 -16.25 -8.30 10.82
C GLY A 29 -15.55 -8.93 12.04
N PRO A 30 -15.72 -10.24 12.24
CA PRO A 30 -15.09 -11.01 13.31
C PRO A 30 -13.56 -10.93 13.29
N SER A 31 -12.94 -10.76 14.46
CA SER A 31 -11.48 -10.65 14.61
C SER A 31 -10.70 -11.90 14.20
N ASP A 32 -11.37 -13.06 14.17
CA ASP A 32 -10.72 -14.36 14.02
C ASP A 32 -10.31 -14.68 12.57
N ASP A 33 -10.81 -13.91 11.58
CA ASP A 33 -10.40 -14.02 10.18
C ASP A 33 -10.31 -12.64 9.50
N SER A 34 -9.38 -11.82 10.00
CA SER A 34 -9.12 -10.50 9.40
C SER A 34 -8.70 -10.58 7.92
N TYR A 35 -8.25 -11.75 7.44
CA TYR A 35 -7.85 -11.90 6.05
C TYR A 35 -9.05 -11.89 5.09
N ILE A 36 -10.19 -12.43 5.51
CA ILE A 36 -11.44 -12.39 4.74
C ILE A 36 -12.10 -11.00 4.86
N TYR A 37 -12.13 -10.44 6.07
CA TYR A 37 -12.78 -9.16 6.34
C TYR A 37 -11.81 -7.97 6.22
N GLN A 38 -11.12 -7.88 5.08
CA GLN A 38 -10.26 -6.75 4.76
C GLN A 38 -10.38 -6.34 3.29
N THR A 39 -10.17 -5.05 3.07
CA THR A 39 -9.95 -4.46 1.76
C THR A 39 -8.70 -3.62 1.86
N THR A 40 -7.79 -3.80 0.90
CA THR A 40 -6.44 -3.26 1.03
C THR A 40 -5.83 -2.89 -0.31
N TRP A 41 -5.03 -1.83 -0.29
CA TRP A 41 -4.18 -1.38 -1.38
C TRP A 41 -2.81 -1.10 -0.79
N ARG A 42 -1.85 -1.96 -1.12
CA ARG A 42 -0.49 -1.91 -0.58
C ARG A 42 0.52 -1.92 -1.70
N PHE A 43 1.54 -1.08 -1.59
CA PHE A 43 2.75 -1.25 -2.36
C PHE A 43 3.49 -2.48 -1.86
N MET A 44 3.92 -3.32 -2.80
CA MET A 44 4.66 -4.53 -2.49
C MET A 44 5.85 -4.67 -3.44
N VAL A 45 6.91 -5.30 -2.96
CA VAL A 45 7.99 -5.83 -3.80
C VAL A 45 7.85 -7.34 -3.84
N THR A 46 7.80 -7.93 -5.03
CA THR A 46 7.78 -9.38 -5.22
C THR A 46 9.18 -9.98 -5.05
N SER A 47 9.28 -11.30 -4.96
CA SER A 47 10.57 -12.01 -4.96
C SER A 47 11.42 -11.79 -6.22
N SER A 48 10.80 -11.41 -7.34
CA SER A 48 11.53 -10.99 -8.55
C SER A 48 12.02 -9.55 -8.51
N GLY A 49 11.77 -8.82 -7.42
CA GLY A 49 12.07 -7.40 -7.27
C GLY A 49 11.06 -6.47 -7.97
N SER A 50 9.96 -7.00 -8.52
CA SER A 50 8.94 -6.17 -9.17
C SER A 50 8.18 -5.37 -8.11
N ILE A 51 8.00 -4.08 -8.38
CA ILE A 51 7.17 -3.21 -7.54
C ILE A 51 5.73 -3.30 -8.07
N ILE A 52 4.78 -3.61 -7.18
CA ILE A 52 3.37 -3.81 -7.53
C ILE A 52 2.45 -3.10 -6.54
N ILE A 53 1.19 -2.94 -6.91
CA ILE A 53 0.09 -2.74 -5.95
C ILE A 53 -0.63 -4.06 -5.76
N LEU A 54 -0.66 -4.54 -4.53
CA LEU A 54 -1.61 -5.56 -4.12
C LEU A 54 -2.93 -4.88 -3.76
N HIS A 55 -3.97 -5.24 -4.48
CA HIS A 55 -5.33 -4.76 -4.32
C HIS A 55 -6.22 -5.93 -3.87
N ARG A 56 -7.04 -5.73 -2.85
CA ARG A 56 -8.11 -6.66 -2.48
C ARG A 56 -9.43 -5.91 -2.32
N GLU A 57 -10.41 -6.29 -3.13
CA GLU A 57 -11.79 -5.79 -3.03
C GLU A 57 -12.57 -6.54 -1.94
N LEU A 58 -13.75 -6.03 -1.61
CA LEU A 58 -14.64 -6.64 -0.63
C LEU A 58 -15.02 -8.06 -1.05
N ASP A 59 -14.83 -9.04 -0.16
CA ASP A 59 -15.19 -10.45 -0.36
C ASP A 59 -14.56 -11.13 -1.60
N THR A 60 -13.45 -10.60 -2.12
CA THR A 60 -12.74 -11.18 -3.28
C THR A 60 -11.32 -11.64 -2.95
N SER A 61 -10.71 -12.32 -3.93
CA SER A 61 -9.27 -12.59 -3.93
C SER A 61 -8.45 -11.31 -4.12
N SER A 62 -7.18 -11.35 -3.73
CA SER A 62 -6.24 -10.27 -4.02
C SER A 62 -5.74 -10.30 -5.47
N HIS A 63 -5.53 -9.13 -6.05
CA HIS A 63 -5.02 -8.89 -7.40
C HIS A 63 -3.73 -8.08 -7.32
N GLY A 64 -2.72 -8.45 -8.12
CA GLY A 64 -1.45 -7.74 -8.21
C GLY A 64 -1.40 -6.91 -9.50
N HIS A 65 -1.20 -5.61 -9.38
CA HIS A 65 -1.02 -4.70 -10.49
C HIS A 65 0.43 -4.26 -10.58
N SER A 66 1.12 -4.61 -11.67
CA SER A 66 2.52 -4.26 -11.84
C SER A 66 2.69 -2.77 -12.15
N SER A 67 3.67 -2.13 -11.50
CA SER A 67 4.11 -0.79 -11.87
C SER A 67 5.00 -0.77 -13.12
N GLY A 68 5.45 -1.94 -13.60
CA GLY A 68 6.50 -2.07 -14.61
C GLY A 68 7.91 -1.74 -14.10
N GLN A 69 8.03 -1.35 -12.82
CA GLN A 69 9.29 -0.99 -12.18
C GLN A 69 9.85 -2.11 -11.32
N TYR A 70 11.17 -2.09 -11.15
CA TYR A 70 11.90 -3.05 -10.34
C TYR A 70 12.79 -2.34 -9.34
N VAL A 71 12.85 -2.87 -8.12
CA VAL A 71 13.56 -2.26 -6.99
C VAL A 71 15.04 -2.02 -7.25
N GLN A 72 15.72 -2.89 -8.02
CA GLN A 72 17.15 -2.74 -8.33
C GLN A 72 17.48 -1.50 -9.16
N ASN A 73 16.49 -0.89 -9.81
CA ASN A 73 16.68 0.35 -10.57
C ASN A 73 16.72 1.58 -9.65
N TYR A 74 16.41 1.42 -8.36
CA TYR A 74 16.27 2.50 -7.37
C TYR A 74 17.11 2.23 -6.12
N TYR A 75 18.10 1.33 -6.20
CA TYR A 75 19.00 1.12 -5.08
C TYR A 75 19.79 2.40 -4.78
N GLU A 76 19.92 2.68 -3.49
CA GLU A 76 20.57 3.86 -2.95
C GLU A 76 19.85 5.18 -3.30
N GLU A 77 18.60 5.09 -3.75
CA GLU A 77 17.75 6.23 -4.10
C GLU A 77 16.51 6.29 -3.22
N TRP A 78 16.04 7.52 -2.98
CA TRP A 78 14.73 7.78 -2.39
C TRP A 78 13.65 7.67 -3.46
N VAL A 79 12.61 6.91 -3.13
CA VAL A 79 11.44 6.69 -3.98
C VAL A 79 10.20 7.22 -3.29
N HIS A 80 9.38 7.97 -4.02
CA HIS A 80 8.11 8.46 -3.54
C HIS A 80 6.98 7.50 -3.89
N LEU A 81 6.24 7.10 -2.86
CA LEU A 81 5.05 6.27 -2.97
C LEU A 81 3.84 7.08 -2.52
N GLN A 82 2.77 7.03 -3.30
CA GLN A 82 1.53 7.69 -2.92
C GLN A 82 0.31 6.85 -3.27
N LEU A 83 -0.64 6.80 -2.35
CA LEU A 83 -1.96 6.22 -2.52
C LEU A 83 -3.05 7.26 -2.27
N TYR A 84 -4.06 7.22 -3.14
CA TYR A 84 -5.33 7.91 -2.94
C TYR A 84 -6.45 6.88 -2.93
N ALA A 85 -7.33 7.01 -1.95
CA ALA A 85 -8.51 6.19 -1.76
C ALA A 85 -9.72 7.08 -1.62
N ARG A 86 -10.77 6.79 -2.40
CA ARG A 86 -12.13 7.24 -2.10
C ARG A 86 -12.98 6.02 -1.85
N PHE A 87 -13.38 5.84 -0.61
CA PHE A 87 -14.31 4.79 -0.20
C PHE A 87 -15.74 5.10 -0.65
N SER A 88 -16.45 4.08 -1.08
CA SER A 88 -17.83 4.15 -1.57
C SER A 88 -18.55 2.82 -1.35
N THR A 89 -19.84 2.92 -1.05
CA THR A 89 -20.74 1.78 -0.92
C THR A 89 -21.55 1.47 -2.18
N ASN A 90 -21.38 2.26 -3.26
CA ASN A 90 -22.29 2.23 -4.41
C ASN A 90 -21.60 2.40 -5.76
N GLY A 91 -20.40 1.83 -5.92
CA GLY A 91 -19.70 1.85 -7.20
C GLY A 91 -19.20 3.23 -7.62
N THR A 92 -18.96 4.15 -6.68
CA THR A 92 -18.31 5.44 -6.95
C THR A 92 -16.92 5.53 -6.34
N GLY A 93 -16.39 4.42 -5.85
CA GLY A 93 -15.08 4.33 -5.25
C GLY A 93 -13.98 4.54 -6.28
N ILE A 94 -12.85 5.05 -5.81
CA ILE A 94 -11.66 5.30 -6.64
C ILE A 94 -10.44 4.87 -5.84
N TYR A 95 -9.51 4.21 -6.52
CA TYR A 95 -8.16 4.01 -6.02
C TYR A 95 -7.13 4.44 -7.06
N ARG A 96 -6.09 5.13 -6.60
CA ARG A 96 -4.97 5.55 -7.44
C ARG A 96 -3.67 5.34 -6.71
N ALA A 97 -2.64 4.94 -7.45
CA ALA A 97 -1.28 4.88 -6.93
C ALA A 97 -0.30 5.58 -7.85
N TRP A 98 0.64 6.30 -7.24
CA TRP A 98 1.74 6.96 -7.92
C TRP A 98 3.07 6.40 -7.41
N PHE A 99 4.00 6.24 -8.34
CA PHE A 99 5.38 5.86 -8.09
C PHE A 99 6.28 6.92 -8.73
N ASN A 100 7.07 7.65 -7.94
CA ASN A 100 7.86 8.81 -8.40
C ASN A 100 7.05 9.72 -9.32
N ASN A 101 5.92 10.23 -8.82
CA ASN A 101 4.93 11.09 -9.48
C ASN A 101 4.15 10.48 -10.64
N ASN A 102 4.54 9.30 -11.11
CA ASN A 102 3.90 8.66 -12.24
C ASN A 102 2.69 7.87 -11.76
N LEU A 103 1.50 8.27 -12.21
CA LEU A 103 0.29 7.48 -12.03
C LEU A 103 0.46 6.19 -12.83
N PHE A 104 0.44 5.04 -12.17
CA PHE A 104 0.53 3.75 -12.86
C PHE A 104 -0.70 2.85 -12.65
N ILE A 105 -1.56 3.20 -11.70
CA ILE A 105 -2.87 2.55 -11.56
C ILE A 105 -3.94 3.58 -11.17
N GLU A 106 -5.08 3.47 -11.85
CA GLU A 106 -6.32 4.14 -11.52
C GLU A 106 -7.45 3.12 -11.69
N GLU A 107 -8.06 2.74 -10.58
CA GLU A 107 -9.25 1.92 -10.55
C GLU A 107 -10.45 2.79 -10.14
N THR A 108 -11.54 2.66 -10.87
CA THR A 108 -12.75 3.46 -10.66
C THR A 108 -13.98 2.56 -10.65
N ASN A 109 -15.12 3.14 -10.28
CA ASN A 109 -16.40 2.43 -10.15
C ASN A 109 -16.39 1.32 -9.08
N LEU A 110 -15.59 1.51 -8.02
CA LEU A 110 -15.41 0.51 -6.98
C LEU A 110 -16.50 0.60 -5.90
N THR A 111 -16.91 -0.55 -5.37
CA THR A 111 -17.58 -0.67 -4.07
C THR A 111 -16.55 -1.22 -3.09
N ASN A 112 -15.88 -0.30 -2.39
CA ASN A 112 -14.68 -0.56 -1.61
C ASN A 112 -14.83 -0.17 -0.13
N ASP A 113 -15.97 0.42 0.26
CA ASP A 113 -16.29 0.67 1.66
C ASP A 113 -16.98 -0.57 2.26
N PRO A 114 -16.44 -1.18 3.33
CA PRO A 114 -17.09 -2.31 4.00
C PRO A 114 -18.53 -2.08 4.44
N ALA A 115 -18.94 -0.82 4.66
CA ALA A 115 -20.32 -0.46 4.96
C ALA A 115 -21.32 -0.94 3.88
N ALA A 116 -20.85 -1.31 2.68
CA ALA A 116 -21.66 -1.95 1.65
C ALA A 116 -22.06 -3.41 1.97
N VAL A 117 -21.28 -4.11 2.80
CA VAL A 117 -21.41 -5.55 3.03
C VAL A 117 -21.56 -5.94 4.51
N LEU A 118 -21.47 -4.97 5.43
CA LEU A 118 -21.63 -5.21 6.88
C LEU A 118 -22.95 -5.91 7.19
N GLN A 119 -22.86 -7.02 7.93
CA GLN A 119 -24.02 -7.72 8.48
C GLN A 119 -24.52 -7.06 9.78
N PRO A 120 -25.76 -7.35 10.21
CA PRO A 120 -26.28 -6.84 11.48
C PRO A 120 -25.36 -7.20 12.66
N GLY A 121 -24.88 -6.17 13.37
CA GLY A 121 -23.97 -6.32 14.52
C GLY A 121 -22.49 -6.24 14.17
N GLU A 122 -22.13 -6.17 12.90
CA GLU A 122 -20.75 -5.93 12.47
C GLU A 122 -20.44 -4.43 12.38
N THR A 123 -19.18 -4.09 12.66
CA THR A 123 -18.65 -2.74 12.51
C THR A 123 -17.28 -2.78 11.87
N LYS A 124 -16.87 -1.67 11.26
CA LYS A 124 -15.46 -1.45 10.89
C LYS A 124 -14.58 -1.46 12.13
N VAL A 125 -13.39 -2.05 12.03
CA VAL A 125 -12.45 -2.18 13.16
C VAL A 125 -11.96 -0.81 13.63
N ASN A 126 -11.74 0.13 12.71
CA ASN A 126 -11.21 1.47 13.01
C ASN A 126 -12.25 2.59 12.85
N GLY A 127 -13.54 2.26 12.90
CA GLY A 127 -14.62 3.21 12.62
C GLY A 127 -14.57 3.67 11.15
N ASP A 128 -14.76 4.97 10.90
CA ASP A 128 -14.82 5.49 9.52
C ASP A 128 -13.45 5.78 8.88
N ALA A 129 -12.35 5.55 9.61
CA ALA A 129 -11.01 5.85 9.15
C ALA A 129 -10.24 4.56 8.80
N PRO A 130 -9.65 4.46 7.60
CA PRO A 130 -8.81 3.32 7.26
C PRO A 130 -7.50 3.35 8.05
N THR A 131 -6.90 2.18 8.22
CA THR A 131 -5.50 2.07 8.62
C THR A 131 -4.61 2.52 7.48
N MET A 132 -3.72 3.47 7.78
CA MET A 132 -2.59 3.83 6.93
C MET A 132 -1.34 3.30 7.59
N GLU A 133 -0.57 2.49 6.88
CA GLU A 133 0.63 1.86 7.45
C GLU A 133 1.81 1.99 6.51
N VAL A 134 2.99 2.24 7.07
CA VAL A 134 4.26 1.90 6.42
C VAL A 134 4.88 0.79 7.23
N GLN A 135 4.98 -0.39 6.61
CA GLN A 135 5.47 -1.58 7.27
C GLN A 135 6.39 -2.31 6.30
N LEU A 136 7.64 -2.55 6.69
CA LEU A 136 8.40 -3.62 6.09
C LEU A 136 8.07 -4.92 6.82
N TYR A 137 7.48 -5.85 6.09
CA TYR A 137 7.30 -7.22 6.55
C TYR A 137 7.95 -8.15 5.54
N THR A 138 8.88 -8.98 6.01
CA THR A 138 9.52 -10.06 5.26
C THR A 138 9.46 -11.34 6.09
N GLU A 139 9.58 -12.52 5.46
CA GLU A 139 9.61 -13.80 6.20
C GLU A 139 10.84 -13.90 7.12
N THR A 140 10.80 -14.85 8.06
CA THR A 140 11.91 -15.14 8.98
C THR A 140 13.17 -15.60 8.23
N ASP A 141 14.34 -15.42 8.84
CA ASP A 141 15.67 -15.85 8.33
C ASP A 141 16.23 -15.06 7.12
N ASN A 142 15.81 -13.80 6.95
CA ASN A 142 16.44 -12.89 6.00
C ASN A 142 17.68 -12.19 6.59
N ASN A 143 18.57 -11.70 5.71
CA ASN A 143 19.72 -10.88 6.13
C ASN A 143 19.26 -9.63 6.89
N GLU A 144 20.12 -9.07 7.73
CA GLU A 144 19.84 -7.77 8.35
C GLU A 144 19.98 -6.65 7.31
N ILE A 145 18.97 -5.79 7.22
CA ILE A 145 19.01 -4.60 6.36
C ILE A 145 18.27 -3.45 7.01
N TRP A 146 18.73 -2.25 6.67
CA TRP A 146 18.11 -1.01 7.08
C TRP A 146 17.38 -0.42 5.87
N PHE A 147 16.09 -0.16 6.05
CA PHE A 147 15.29 0.64 5.14
C PHE A 147 14.92 1.92 5.88
N TYR A 148 14.90 3.02 5.15
CA TYR A 148 14.55 4.32 5.71
C TYR A 148 13.23 4.76 5.09
N VAL A 149 12.40 5.36 5.92
CA VAL A 149 11.11 5.93 5.54
C VAL A 149 11.12 7.37 6.02
N ASP A 150 10.66 8.27 5.18
CA ASP A 150 10.57 9.69 5.52
C ASP A 150 9.26 10.31 5.01
N ASP A 151 8.91 11.48 5.53
CA ASP A 151 7.85 12.35 5.04
C ASP A 151 6.49 11.65 4.84
N ILE A 152 6.05 10.91 5.87
CA ILE A 152 4.72 10.28 5.86
C ILE A 152 3.63 11.34 6.02
N VAL A 153 2.80 11.51 5.00
CA VAL A 153 1.73 12.51 4.95
C VAL A 153 0.37 11.85 4.67
N ALA A 154 -0.61 12.12 5.52
CA ALA A 154 -2.02 11.88 5.23
C ALA A 154 -2.66 13.17 4.70
N ALA A 155 -3.24 13.10 3.51
CA ALA A 155 -3.86 14.25 2.83
C ALA A 155 -5.15 13.83 2.12
N THR A 156 -6.07 14.77 1.97
CA THR A 156 -7.34 14.60 1.23
C THR A 156 -7.16 14.76 -0.29
N GLU A 157 -6.03 15.33 -0.70
CA GLU A 157 -5.67 15.57 -2.09
C GLU A 157 -4.30 14.94 -2.40
N LYS A 158 -3.94 14.88 -3.69
CA LYS A 158 -2.61 14.41 -4.11
C LYS A 158 -1.55 15.37 -3.56
N VAL A 159 -0.56 14.83 -2.89
CA VAL A 159 0.58 15.59 -2.39
C VAL A 159 1.49 15.93 -3.58
N GLN A 160 2.00 17.17 -3.58
CA GLN A 160 3.00 17.59 -4.56
C GLN A 160 4.38 17.11 -4.10
N GLU A 161 5.22 16.73 -5.06
CA GLU A 161 6.58 16.30 -4.76
C GLU A 161 7.51 17.51 -4.71
N THR A 162 7.86 17.92 -3.50
CA THR A 162 9.04 18.74 -3.22
C THR A 162 9.81 18.04 -2.12
N TYR A 163 10.69 17.11 -2.49
CA TYR A 163 11.62 16.50 -1.55
C TYR A 163 12.93 17.24 -1.62
N GLU A 164 13.17 18.10 -0.63
CA GLU A 164 14.45 18.73 -0.42
C GLU A 164 15.18 17.92 0.66
N VAL A 165 16.23 17.21 0.27
CA VAL A 165 17.16 16.64 1.25
C VAL A 165 17.93 17.82 1.84
N HIS A 166 17.63 18.17 3.08
CA HIS A 166 18.46 19.11 3.83
C HIS A 166 19.67 18.32 4.34
N ASP A 167 20.83 18.57 3.74
CA ASP A 167 22.10 18.14 4.33
C ASP A 167 22.27 18.88 5.68
N GLU A 168 22.26 18.12 6.79
CA GLU A 168 22.73 18.60 8.10
C GLU A 168 24.26 18.55 8.20
#